data_AF-A0A8S9NEB4-F1
#
_entry.id   AF-A0A8S9NEB4-F1
#
_cell.length_a   1.000
_cell.length_b   1.000
_cell.length_c   1.000
_cell.angle_alpha   90.00
_cell.angle_beta   90.00
_cell.angle_gamma   90.00
#
_symmetry.space_group_name_H-M   'P 1'
#
loop_
_entity.id
_entity.type
_entity.pdbx_description
1 polymer ?
#
loop_
_entity_poly.entity_id
_entity_poly.type
_entity_poly.pdbx_seq_one_letter_code
_entity_poly.pdbx_strand_id
1 'polypeptide(L)'
;MDKHIEMSYCGFEAFKVLAKNYLDVVESELFDEIKRLLEVEEIKMTPADVGENLLPKSEGEEGETCLRRLIEALKEEKEEAKRRVEEEAKQKKEEEEEKKRRKEKKAEKEAKEEEEKKKKKKIEENGDAEH
;
A
#
# COMPACT_ATOMS: atom_id res chain seq x y z
N MET A 1 6.34 -23.22 10.59
CA MET A 1 6.70 -21.99 11.31
C MET A 1 7.33 -21.08 10.29
N ASP A 2 6.56 -20.17 9.71
CA ASP A 2 7.09 -19.18 8.78
C ASP A 2 7.83 -18.12 9.59
N LYS A 3 9.17 -18.15 9.50
CA LYS A 3 10.00 -17.09 10.05
C LYS A 3 9.89 -15.91 9.11
N HIS A 4 9.02 -14.96 9.44
CA HIS A 4 8.97 -13.67 8.78
C HIS A 4 10.25 -12.91 9.16
N ILE A 5 11.29 -13.03 8.34
CA ILE A 5 12.51 -12.23 8.51
C ILE A 5 12.21 -10.86 7.91
N GLU A 6 12.09 -9.85 8.77
CA GLU A 6 11.99 -8.47 8.34
C GLU A 6 13.38 -8.01 7.89
N MET A 7 13.59 -7.94 6.58
CA MET A 7 14.80 -7.35 6.00
C MET A 7 14.72 -5.84 6.17
N SER A 8 15.67 -5.25 6.89
CA SER A 8 15.75 -3.80 7.06
C SER A 8 15.89 -3.09 5.70
N TYR A 9 15.28 -1.92 5.57
CA TYR A 9 15.46 -1.05 4.40
C TYR A 9 16.89 -0.51 4.29
N CYS A 10 17.27 -0.10 3.09
CA CYS A 10 18.58 0.42 2.78
C CYS A 10 18.73 1.85 3.31
N GLY A 11 19.50 2.02 4.40
CA GLY A 11 19.92 3.34 4.86
C GLY A 11 21.12 3.89 4.08
N PHE A 12 21.41 5.18 4.24
CA PHE A 12 22.51 5.84 3.51
C PHE A 12 23.89 5.19 3.77
N GLU A 13 24.15 4.73 5.00
CA GLU A 13 25.40 4.01 5.31
C GLU A 13 25.52 2.68 4.56
N ALA A 14 24.42 1.95 4.42
CA ALA A 14 24.39 0.72 3.63
C ALA A 14 24.60 1.02 2.14
N PHE A 15 23.93 2.07 1.62
CA PHE A 15 24.15 2.56 0.26
C PHE A 15 25.63 2.88 -0.01
N LYS A 16 26.34 3.60 0.88
CA LYS A 16 27.76 3.92 0.69
C LYS A 16 28.63 2.67 0.56
N VAL A 17 28.33 1.63 1.34
CA VAL A 17 29.03 0.34 1.24
C VAL A 17 28.77 -0.30 -0.14
N LEU A 18 27.52 -0.27 -0.61
CA LEU A 18 27.17 -0.82 -1.94
C LEU A 18 27.80 -0.01 -3.08
N ALA A 19 27.79 1.32 -3.00
CA ALA A 19 28.41 2.20 -4.01
C ALA A 19 29.92 1.96 -4.12
N LYS A 20 30.61 1.82 -2.99
CA LYS A 20 32.02 1.44 -2.98
C LYS A 20 32.24 0.04 -3.56
N ASN A 21 31.41 -0.94 -3.18
CA ASN A 21 31.62 -2.32 -3.59
C ASN A 21 31.33 -2.58 -5.08
N TYR A 22 30.33 -1.91 -5.65
CA TYR A 22 29.93 -2.15 -7.04
C TYR A 22 30.57 -1.18 -8.03
N LEU A 23 30.84 0.05 -7.62
CA LEU A 23 31.29 1.12 -8.52
C LEU A 23 32.67 1.68 -8.17
N ASP A 24 33.26 1.26 -7.03
CA ASP A 24 34.46 1.88 -6.44
C ASP A 24 34.31 3.40 -6.21
N VAL A 25 33.07 3.86 -5.97
CA VAL A 25 32.75 5.26 -5.71
C VAL A 25 32.60 5.49 -4.21
N VAL A 26 33.41 6.38 -3.66
CA VAL A 26 33.37 6.75 -2.23
C VAL A 26 32.59 8.05 -2.00
N GLU A 27 32.64 8.98 -2.96
CA GLU A 27 31.97 10.27 -2.91
C GLU A 27 31.46 10.66 -4.31
N SER A 28 30.33 11.35 -4.35
CA SER A 28 29.73 11.90 -5.58
C SER A 28 28.78 13.03 -5.18
N GLU A 29 28.64 14.05 -6.03
CA GLU A 29 27.66 15.12 -5.86
C GLU A 29 26.21 14.59 -5.80
N LEU A 30 25.97 13.38 -6.33
CA LEU A 30 24.67 12.71 -6.31
C LEU A 30 24.34 12.06 -4.95
N PHE A 31 25.32 11.89 -4.06
CA PHE A 31 25.11 11.23 -2.77
C PHE A 31 24.17 12.04 -1.87
N ASP A 32 24.20 13.37 -1.95
CA ASP A 32 23.33 14.22 -1.14
C ASP A 32 21.85 14.03 -1.52
N GLU A 33 21.55 13.90 -2.81
CA GLU A 33 20.19 13.62 -3.27
C GLU A 33 19.76 12.20 -2.88
N ILE A 34 20.64 11.21 -3.03
CA ILE A 34 20.36 9.82 -2.60
C ILE A 34 20.12 9.76 -1.09
N LYS A 35 20.94 10.45 -0.29
CA LYS A 35 20.76 10.56 1.16
C LYS A 35 19.42 11.17 1.50
N ARG A 36 19.06 12.29 0.87
CA ARG A 36 17.78 12.96 1.08
C ARG A 36 16.62 12.02 0.77
N LEU A 37 16.68 11.30 -0.34
CA LEU A 37 15.65 10.33 -0.73
C LEU A 37 15.55 9.16 0.25
N LEU A 38 16.67 8.53 0.63
CA LEU A 38 16.68 7.37 1.53
C LEU A 38 16.31 7.72 2.98
N GLU A 39 16.79 8.85 3.51
CA GLU A 39 16.63 9.18 4.93
C GLU A 39 15.43 10.09 5.22
N VAL A 40 15.14 11.06 4.36
CA VAL A 40 14.11 12.08 4.63
C VAL A 40 12.75 11.67 4.09
N GLU A 41 12.73 10.99 2.94
CA GLU A 41 11.48 10.64 2.24
C GLU A 41 10.99 9.22 2.60
N GLU A 42 11.61 8.58 3.60
CA GLU A 42 11.27 7.26 4.17
C GLU A 42 11.01 6.18 3.10
N ILE A 43 11.78 6.21 2.01
CA ILE A 43 11.61 5.31 0.88
C ILE A 43 11.99 3.88 1.29
N LYS A 44 11.10 2.93 0.97
CA LYS A 44 11.18 1.53 1.40
C LYS A 44 11.84 0.64 0.36
N MET A 45 13.10 0.90 0.03
CA MET A 45 13.91 -0.02 -0.78
C MET A 45 14.80 -0.91 0.09
N THR A 46 14.93 -2.17 -0.29
CA THR A 46 15.88 -3.08 0.37
C THR A 46 17.31 -2.86 -0.15
N PRO A 47 18.34 -3.30 0.59
CA PRO A 47 19.71 -3.29 0.07
C PRO A 47 19.88 -4.03 -1.26
N ALA A 48 19.06 -5.04 -1.54
CA ALA A 48 19.07 -5.76 -2.81
C ALA A 48 18.55 -4.87 -3.96
N ASP A 49 17.42 -4.18 -3.76
CA ASP A 49 16.83 -3.28 -4.77
C ASP A 49 17.80 -2.11 -5.08
N VAL A 50 18.44 -1.57 -4.04
CA VAL A 50 19.48 -0.53 -4.22
C VAL A 50 20.69 -1.11 -4.96
N GLY A 51 21.15 -2.30 -4.59
CA GLY A 51 22.27 -2.98 -5.26
C GLY A 51 22.00 -3.26 -6.74
N GLU A 52 20.79 -3.69 -7.11
CA GLU A 52 20.38 -3.89 -8.51
C GLU A 52 20.54 -2.61 -9.33
N ASN A 53 20.14 -1.47 -8.76
CA ASN A 53 20.28 -0.19 -9.44
C ASN A 53 21.73 0.29 -9.55
N LEU A 54 22.63 -0.17 -8.67
CA LEU A 54 24.05 0.16 -8.70
C LEU A 54 24.89 -0.77 -9.58
N LEU A 55 24.40 -1.95 -9.92
CA LEU A 55 25.14 -2.89 -10.77
C LEU A 55 25.21 -2.40 -12.22
N PRO A 56 26.41 -2.20 -12.81
CA PRO A 56 26.53 -1.83 -14.22
C PRO A 56 25.79 -2.81 -15.13
N LYS A 57 24.96 -2.31 -16.04
CA LYS A 57 24.15 -3.14 -16.97
C LYS A 57 24.89 -3.47 -18.27
N SER A 58 26.00 -2.80 -18.54
CA SER A 58 26.85 -3.04 -19.71
C SER A 58 28.31 -2.75 -19.39
N GLU A 59 29.22 -3.36 -20.15
CA GLU A 59 30.65 -3.04 -20.06
C GLU A 59 30.88 -1.54 -20.35
N GLY A 60 31.60 -0.85 -19.47
CA GLY A 60 31.89 0.57 -19.60
C GLY A 60 30.79 1.52 -19.13
N GLU A 61 29.69 1.03 -18.53
CA GLU A 61 28.73 1.93 -17.86
C GLU A 61 29.40 2.61 -16.66
N GLU A 62 29.38 3.93 -16.65
CA GLU A 62 30.01 4.74 -15.60
C GLU A 62 29.20 4.72 -14.29
N GLY A 63 29.89 4.88 -13.17
CA GLY A 63 29.25 4.92 -11.85
C GLY A 63 28.22 6.04 -11.71
N GLU A 64 28.42 7.18 -12.37
CA GLU A 64 27.43 8.27 -12.39
C GLU A 64 26.10 7.83 -13.01
N THR A 65 26.13 7.06 -14.11
CA THR A 65 24.94 6.53 -14.76
C THR A 65 24.18 5.58 -13.81
N CYS A 66 24.90 4.73 -13.09
CA CYS A 66 24.30 3.83 -12.09
C CYS A 66 23.64 4.61 -10.94
N LEU A 67 24.29 5.67 -10.45
CA LEU A 67 23.75 6.54 -9.39
C LEU A 67 22.51 7.32 -9.85
N ARG A 68 22.50 7.83 -11.09
CA ARG A 68 21.32 8.50 -11.66
C ARG A 68 20.14 7.55 -11.79
N ARG A 69 20.39 6.31 -12.24
CA ARG A 69 19.36 5.26 -12.30
C ARG A 69 18.78 4.95 -10.92
N LEU A 70 19.61 4.86 -9.88
CA LEU A 70 19.12 4.70 -8.51
C LEU A 70 18.24 5.88 -8.07
N ILE A 71 18.61 7.12 -8.40
CA ILE A 71 17.80 8.30 -8.08
C ILE A 71 16.43 8.25 -8.76
N GLU A 72 16.38 7.83 -10.02
CA GLU A 72 15.11 7.65 -10.76
C GLU A 72 14.23 6.60 -10.08
N ALA A 73 14.79 5.42 -9.79
CA ALA A 73 14.08 4.37 -9.07
C ALA A 73 13.54 4.84 -7.71
N LEU A 74 14.34 5.61 -6.94
CA LEU A 74 13.93 6.16 -5.65
C LEU A 74 12.73 7.11 -5.79
N LYS A 75 12.75 7.97 -6.81
CA LYS A 75 11.63 8.88 -7.08
C LYS A 75 10.38 8.14 -7.52
N GLU A 76 10.51 7.08 -8.31
CA GLU A 76 9.39 6.23 -8.72
C GLU A 76 8.75 5.51 -7.52
N GLU A 77 9.56 4.86 -6.66
CA GLU A 77 9.05 4.20 -5.46
C GLU A 77 8.32 5.18 -4.53
N LYS A 78 8.83 6.42 -4.40
CA LYS A 78 8.16 7.46 -3.63
C LYS A 78 6.76 7.78 -4.17
N GLU A 79 6.63 7.95 -5.49
CA GLU A 79 5.35 8.26 -6.10
C GLU A 79 4.40 7.05 -6.07
N GLU A 80 4.91 5.83 -6.23
CA GLU A 80 4.13 4.61 -6.08
C GLU A 80 3.61 4.45 -4.64
N ALA A 81 4.46 4.67 -3.63
CA ALA A 81 4.06 4.61 -2.23
C ALA A 81 2.90 5.58 -1.92
N LYS A 82 2.96 6.81 -2.44
CA LYS A 82 1.85 7.78 -2.31
C LYS A 82 0.57 7.27 -2.96
N ARG A 83 0.66 6.76 -4.19
CA ARG A 83 -0.50 6.21 -4.92
C ARG A 83 -1.15 5.05 -4.15
N ARG A 84 -0.34 4.15 -3.60
CA ARG A 84 -0.84 3.01 -2.80
C ARG A 84 -1.61 3.47 -1.56
N VAL A 85 -1.12 4.50 -0.87
CA VAL A 85 -1.83 5.09 0.29
C VAL A 85 -3.16 5.71 -0.13
N GLU A 86 -3.18 6.45 -1.24
CA GLU A 86 -4.41 7.07 -1.76
C GLU A 86 -5.43 6.03 -2.22
N GLU A 87 -4.99 4.99 -2.93
CA GLU A 87 -5.84 3.88 -3.38
C GLU A 87 -6.39 3.08 -2.20
N GLU A 88 -5.56 2.78 -1.20
CA GLU A 88 -6.00 2.07 0.01
C GLU A 88 -7.04 2.89 0.79
N ALA A 89 -6.84 4.21 0.90
CA ALA A 89 -7.80 5.10 1.54
C ALA A 89 -9.14 5.16 0.78
N LYS A 90 -9.10 5.15 -0.56
CA LYS A 90 -10.30 5.11 -1.40
C LYS A 90 -11.05 3.79 -1.26
N GLN A 91 -10.34 2.65 -1.34
CA GLN A 91 -10.92 1.32 -1.19
C GLN A 91 -11.58 1.14 0.18
N LYS A 92 -10.94 1.60 1.26
CA LYS A 92 -11.52 1.56 2.62
C LYS A 92 -12.83 2.34 2.72
N LYS A 93 -12.91 3.53 2.09
CA LYS A 93 -14.16 4.33 2.07
C LYS A 93 -15.26 3.62 1.28
N GLU A 94 -14.94 3.09 0.11
CA GLU A 94 -15.92 2.35 -0.72
C GLU A 94 -16.43 1.10 0.01
N GLU A 95 -15.56 0.35 0.68
CA GLU A 95 -15.94 -0.83 1.47
C GLU A 95 -16.83 -0.45 2.67
N GLU A 96 -16.54 0.67 3.34
CA GLU A 96 -17.37 1.17 4.46
C GLU A 96 -18.76 1.61 3.97
N GLU A 97 -18.85 2.35 2.87
CA GLU A 97 -20.13 2.75 2.27
C GLU A 97 -20.96 1.54 1.82
N GLU A 98 -20.32 0.53 1.22
CA GLU A 98 -21.00 -0.69 0.82
C GLU A 98 -21.54 -1.45 2.05
N LYS A 99 -20.72 -1.60 3.10
CA LYS A 99 -21.16 -2.23 4.36
C LYS A 99 -22.35 -1.49 4.97
N LYS A 100 -22.35 -0.15 4.95
CA LYS A 100 -23.48 0.66 5.44
C LYS A 100 -24.75 0.42 4.62
N ARG A 101 -24.66 0.48 3.28
CA ARG A 101 -25.80 0.20 2.39
C ARG A 101 -26.36 -1.21 2.56
N ARG A 102 -25.50 -2.21 2.77
CA ARG A 102 -25.93 -3.60 3.03
C ARG A 102 -26.67 -3.73 4.37
N LYS A 103 -26.21 -3.04 5.42
CA LYS A 103 -26.89 -3.01 6.73
C LYS A 103 -28.27 -2.33 6.64
N GLU A 104 -28.36 -1.19 5.97
CA GLU A 104 -29.62 -0.47 5.76
C GLU A 104 -30.65 -1.32 5.01
N LYS A 105 -30.24 -1.95 3.89
CA LYS A 105 -31.12 -2.84 3.12
C LYS A 105 -31.61 -4.05 3.93
N LYS A 106 -30.76 -4.59 4.82
CA LYS A 106 -31.14 -5.71 5.68
C LYS A 106 -32.19 -5.28 6.72
N ALA A 107 -31.98 -4.14 7.37
CA ALA A 107 -32.93 -3.59 8.33
C ALA A 107 -34.29 -3.26 7.69
N GLU A 108 -34.30 -2.72 6.47
CA GLU A 108 -35.55 -2.44 5.75
C GLU A 108 -36.32 -3.72 5.39
N LYS A 109 -35.63 -4.79 4.98
CA LYS A 109 -36.27 -6.08 4.71
C LYS A 109 -36.87 -6.71 5.97
N GLU A 110 -36.12 -6.69 7.07
CA GLU A 110 -36.58 -7.24 8.35
C GLU A 110 -37.81 -6.49 8.87
N ALA A 111 -37.84 -5.16 8.76
CA ALA A 111 -39.00 -4.35 9.14
C ALA A 111 -40.25 -4.67 8.30
N LYS A 112 -40.10 -4.84 6.98
CA LYS A 112 -41.22 -5.22 6.09
C LYS A 112 -41.77 -6.61 6.40
N GLU A 113 -40.90 -7.59 6.65
CA GLU A 113 -41.33 -8.94 7.05
C GLU A 113 -42.06 -8.95 8.39
N GLU A 114 -41.60 -8.15 9.37
CA GLU A 114 -42.29 -8.02 10.66
C GLU A 114 -43.67 -7.36 10.52
N GLU A 115 -43.79 -6.34 9.67
CA GLU A 115 -45.07 -5.67 9.39
C GLU A 115 -46.07 -6.63 8.70
N GLU A 116 -45.63 -7.41 7.71
CA GLU A 116 -46.48 -8.42 7.07
C GLU A 116 -46.95 -9.50 8.05
N LYS A 117 -46.06 -10.00 8.92
CA LYS A 117 -46.43 -10.97 9.95
C LYS A 117 -47.47 -10.41 10.92
N LYS A 118 -47.32 -9.14 11.33
CA LYS A 118 -48.31 -8.45 12.19
C LYS A 118 -49.66 -8.29 11.49
N LYS A 119 -49.67 -7.97 10.19
CA LYS A 119 -50.91 -7.85 9.40
C LYS A 119 -51.64 -9.19 9.28
N LYS A 120 -50.94 -10.29 9.00
CA LYS A 120 -51.55 -11.63 8.91
C LYS A 120 -52.19 -12.07 10.23
N LYS A 121 -51.49 -11.87 11.35
CA LYS A 121 -51.99 -12.28 12.68
C LYS A 121 -53.29 -11.56 13.11
N LYS A 122 -53.43 -10.27 12.76
CA LYS A 122 -54.65 -9.49 13.03
C LYS A 122 -55.87 -9.94 12.21
N ILE A 123 -55.64 -10.52 11.03
CA ILE A 123 -56.73 -11.02 10.17
C ILE A 123 -57.29 -12.33 10.75
N GLU A 124 -56.43 -13.19 11.32
CA GLU A 124 -56.84 -14.45 11.95
C GLU A 124 -57.63 -14.24 13.25
N GLU A 125 -57.27 -13.25 14.09
CA GLU A 125 -57.98 -12.96 15.36
C GLU A 125 -59.39 -12.37 15.19
N ASN A 126 -59.67 -11.70 14.07
CA ASN A 126 -61.00 -11.09 13.82
C ASN A 126 -62.00 -12.05 13.14
N GLY A 127 -61.60 -13.27 12.77
CA GLY A 127 -62.45 -14.25 12.10
C GLY A 127 -63.35 -15.09 13.02
N ASP A 128 -63.10 -15.07 14.33
CA ASP A 128 -63.80 -15.92 15.32
C ASP A 128 -65.00 -15.25 16.02
N ALA A 129 -65.44 -14.07 15.58
CA ALA A 129 -66.51 -13.30 16.24
C ALA A 129 -67.93 -13.46 15.64
N GLU A 130 -68.12 -14.28 14.61
CA GLU A 130 -69.45 -14.55 14.03
C GLU A 130 -69.81 -16.05 14.12
N HIS A 131 -70.22 -16.50 15.31
CA HIS A 131 -71.10 -17.65 15.47
C HIS A 131 -72.16 -17.40 16.55
#